data_AF-A0A9N8KFD4-F1
#
_entry.id   AF-A0A9N8KFD4-F1
#
_cell.length_a   1.000
_cell.length_b   1.000
_cell.length_c   1.000
_cell.angle_alpha   90.00
_cell.angle_beta   90.00
_cell.angle_gamma   90.00
#
_symmetry.space_group_name_H-M   'P 1'
#
loop_
_entity.id
_entity.type
_entity.pdbx_description
1 polymer ?
#
loop_
_entity_poly.entity_id
_entity_poly.type
_entity_poly.pdbx_seq_one_letter_code
_entity_poly.pdbx_strand_id
1 'polypeptide(L)' 'MLSVFQTRFQRLETALNTLVESVAAYNPSISAADALVAADEDLDESLEQRALHHSLSSLI' A
#
# COMPACT_ATOMS: atom_id res chain seq x y z
N MET A 1 -0.09 8.15 -15.09
CA MET A 1 -0.71 8.36 -13.76
C MET A 1 -1.45 7.14 -13.21
N LEU A 2 -2.10 6.28 -14.02
CA LEU A 2 -2.65 4.99 -13.55
C LEU A 2 -1.59 3.98 -13.09
N SER A 3 -0.38 4.05 -13.66
CA SER A 3 0.70 3.08 -13.42
C SER A 3 1.23 3.08 -11.98
N VAL A 4 1.39 4.25 -11.35
CA VAL A 4 1.96 4.33 -9.98
C VAL A 4 1.00 3.75 -8.96
N PHE A 5 -0.29 4.06 -9.07
CA PHE A 5 -1.32 3.47 -8.20
C PHE A 5 -1.41 1.95 -8.37
N GLN A 6 -1.39 1.47 -9.62
CA GLN A 6 -1.37 0.03 -9.90
C GLN A 6 -0.12 -0.65 -9.31
N THR A 7 1.06 -0.04 -9.43
CA THR A 7 2.29 -0.59 -8.84
C THR A 7 2.23 -0.65 -7.31
N ARG A 8 1.70 0.39 -6.65
CA ARG A 8 1.54 0.40 -5.19
C ARG A 8 0.52 -0.63 -4.73
N PHE A 9 -0.60 -0.76 -5.45
CA PHE A 9 -1.61 -1.78 -5.16
C PHE A 9 -1.06 -3.21 -5.33
N GLN A 10 -0.32 -3.47 -6.41
CA GLN A 10 0.34 -4.77 -6.63
C GLN A 10 1.32 -5.11 -5.50
N ARG A 11 2.01 -4.10 -4.96
CA ARG A 11 2.96 -4.26 -3.84
C ARG A 11 2.23 -4.62 -2.55
N LEU A 12 1.08 -4.00 -2.29
CA LEU A 12 0.21 -4.33 -1.16
C LEU A 12 -0.31 -5.78 -1.26
N GLU A 13 -0.84 -6.18 -2.42
CA GLU A 13 -1.31 -7.56 -2.64
C GLU A 13 -0.20 -8.59 -2.43
N THR A 14 1.02 -8.29 -2.87
CA THR A 14 2.19 -9.17 -2.69
C THR A 14 2.57 -9.30 -1.22
N ALA A 15 2.62 -8.19 -0.49
CA ALA A 15 2.94 -8.19 0.95
C ALA A 15 1.88 -8.96 1.75
N LEU A 16 0.59 -8.79 1.40
CA LEU A 16 -0.51 -9.50 2.05
C LEU A 16 -0.42 -11.01 1.82
N ASN A 17 -0.22 -11.45 0.57
CA ASN A 17 -0.04 -12.87 0.27
C ASN A 17 1.14 -13.48 1.03
N THR A 18 2.27 -12.75 1.10
CA THR A 18 3.45 -13.19 1.84
C THR A 18 3.16 -13.37 3.34
N LEU A 19 2.42 -12.43 3.94
CA LEU A 19 2.03 -12.54 5.35
C LEU A 19 1.10 -13.74 5.59
N VAL A 20 0.09 -13.92 4.73
CA VAL A 20 -0.87 -15.04 4.78
C VAL A 20 -0.14 -16.38 4.67
N GLU A 21 0.81 -16.51 3.73
CA GLU A 21 1.64 -17.71 3.59
C GLU A 21 2.50 -17.96 4.83
N SER A 22 3.09 -16.92 5.41
CA SER A 22 3.91 -17.06 6.63
C SER A 22 3.09 -17.55 7.83
N VAL A 23 1.87 -17.03 8.00
CA VAL A 23 0.93 -17.45 9.05
C VAL A 23 0.43 -18.87 8.79
N ALA A 24 0.09 -19.21 7.54
CA ALA A 24 -0.33 -20.55 7.14
C ALA A 24 0.77 -21.60 7.34
N ALA A 25 2.04 -21.19 7.20
CA ALA A 25 3.21 -22.02 7.50
C ALA A 25 3.51 -22.14 9.01
N TYR A 26 2.65 -21.63 9.90
CA TYR A 26 2.86 -21.55 11.35
C TYR A 26 4.17 -20.84 11.74
N ASN A 27 4.66 -19.94 10.89
CA ASN A 27 5.87 -19.15 11.09
C ASN A 27 5.55 -17.66 10.93
N PRO A 28 4.83 -17.05 11.89
CA PRO A 28 4.41 -15.66 11.79
C PRO A 28 5.64 -14.75 11.67
N SER A 29 5.77 -14.11 10.51
CA SER A 29 6.91 -13.22 10.21
C SER A 29 6.57 -11.79 10.54
N ILE A 30 7.21 -11.25 11.59
CA ILE A 30 7.11 -9.82 11.95
C ILE A 30 7.56 -8.93 10.77
N SER A 31 8.61 -9.34 10.06
CA SER A 31 9.09 -8.62 8.88
C SER A 31 8.08 -8.58 7.74
N ALA A 32 7.22 -9.60 7.59
CA ALA A 32 6.15 -9.58 6.58
C ALA A 32 5.01 -8.65 6.99
N ALA A 33 4.72 -8.55 8.29
CA ALA A 33 3.76 -7.59 8.82
C ALA A 33 4.25 -6.14 8.64
N ASP A 34 5.52 -5.86 8.96
CA ASP A 34 6.12 -4.53 8.77
C ASP A 34 6.11 -4.12 7.29
N ALA A 35 6.37 -5.06 6.38
CA ALA A 35 6.33 -4.80 4.94
C ALA A 35 4.90 -4.48 4.43
N LEU A 36 3.88 -5.07 5.05
CA LEU A 36 2.48 -4.77 4.74
C LEU A 36 2.09 -3.38 5.22
N VAL A 37 2.45 -3.01 6.45
CA VAL A 37 2.21 -1.67 7.01
C VAL A 37 2.87 -0.59 6.17
N ALA A 38 4.14 -0.77 5.79
CA ALA A 38 4.84 0.19 4.94
C ALA A 38 4.22 0.32 3.54
N ALA A 39 3.64 -0.76 3.00
CA ALA A 39 2.97 -0.71 1.70
C ALA A 39 1.61 0.00 1.77
N ASP A 40 0.92 -0.12 2.90
CA ASP A 40 -0.35 0.56 3.20
C ASP A 40 -0.15 2.07 3.37
N GLU A 41 0.86 2.48 4.17
CA GLU A 41 1.25 3.88 4.36
C GLU A 41 1.62 4.57 3.03
N ASP A 42 2.38 3.89 2.16
CA ASP A 42 2.75 4.40 0.84
C ASP A 42 1.52 4.53 -0.09
N LEU A 43 0.51 3.67 0.06
CA LEU A 43 -0.73 3.80 -0.71
C LEU A 43 -1.56 4.98 -0.22
N ASP A 44 -1.73 5.13 1.09
CA ASP A 44 -2.48 6.23 1.72
C ASP A 44 -1.87 7.59 1.41
N GLU A 45 -0.54 7.75 1.52
CA GLU A 45 0.14 9.01 1.16
C GLU A 45 -0.11 9.39 -0.30
N SER A 46 -0.13 8.41 -1.21
CA SER A 46 -0.41 8.65 -2.63
C SER A 46 -1.85 9.06 -2.90
N LEU A 47 -2.79 8.61 -2.07
CA LEU A 47 -4.20 8.98 -2.14
C LEU A 47 -4.42 10.38 -1.57
N GLU A 48 -3.76 10.72 -0.46
CA GLU A 48 -3.80 12.07 0.13
C GLU A 48 -3.20 13.13 -0.81
N GLN A 49 -2.05 12.84 -1.42
CA GLN A 49 -1.43 13.75 -2.40
C GLN A 49 -2.36 14.02 -3.60
N ARG A 50 -3.12 13.01 -4.04
CA ARG A 50 -4.12 13.17 -5.11
C ARG A 50 -5.37 13.94 -4.64
N ALA A 51 -5.81 13.73 -3.40
CA ALA A 51 -6.94 14.46 -2.82
C ALA A 51 -6.62 15.95 -2.62
N LEU A 52 -5.42 16.27 -2.13
CA LEU A 52 -4.93 17.65 -2.02
C LEU A 52 -4.81 18.33 -3.38
N HIS A 53 -4.30 17.62 -4.39
CA HIS A 53 -4.22 18.15 -5.75
C HIS A 53 -5.62 18.43 -6.36
N HIS A 54 -6.60 17.57 -6.08
CA HIS A 54 -7.98 17.75 -6.55
C HIS A 54 -8.71 18.89 -5.81
N SER A 55 -8.47 19.03 -4.50
CA SER A 55 -9.03 20.12 -3.69
C SER A 55 -8.45 21.47 -4.07
N LEU A 56 -7.13 21.57 -4.31
CA LEU A 56 -6.48 22.81 -4.74
C LEU A 56 -6.90 23.21 -6.16
N SER A 57 -7.03 22.24 -7.08
CA SER A 57 -7.51 22.50 -8.45
C SER A 57 -8.98 22.90 -8.52
N SER A 58 -9.78 22.62 -7.48
CA SER A 58 -11.19 23.02 -7.40
C SER A 58 -11.37 24.43 -6.80
N LEU A 59 -10.33 25.01 -6.22
CA LEU A 59 -10.38 26.31 -5.52
C LEU A 59 -9.77 27.47 -6.34
N ILE A 60 -9.22 27.18 -7.53
CA ILE A 60 -8.63 28.14 -8.49
C ILE A 60 -9.49 28.12 -9.76
#